data_AF-A0A959GGY3-F1
#
_entry.id   AF-A0A959GGY3-F1
#
_cell.length_a   1.000
_cell.length_b   1.000
_cell.length_c   1.000
_cell.angle_alpha   90.00
_cell.angle_beta   90.00
_cell.angle_gamma   90.00
#
_symmetry.space_group_name_H-M   'P 1'
#
loop_
_entity.id
_entity.type
_entity.pdbx_description
1 polymer ?
#
loop_
_entity_poly.entity_id
_entity_poly.type
_entity_poly.pdbx_seq_one_letter_code
_entity_poly.pdbx_strand_id
1 'polypeptide(L)'
;MTVITENRKTSRAQQLRTFREELSLYQEEARFFCKMIRKAIFSSEDGDDGRLSALLSRLTDFHQKDLTNLQKALQSLEGQTANNTKADTGRSQIELFDEGLQEARQQLNTIKREVFRELSEDFMRTRIW
;
A
#
# COMPACT_ATOMS: atom_id res chain seq x y z
N MET A 1 5.01 -9.25 -42.11
CA MET A 1 5.02 -9.98 -40.83
C MET A 1 5.54 -9.04 -39.74
N THR A 2 4.67 -8.31 -39.04
CA THR A 2 5.08 -7.27 -38.05
C THR A 2 4.01 -6.99 -36.98
N VAL A 3 3.16 -7.97 -36.63
CA VAL A 3 2.01 -7.75 -35.71
C VAL A 3 2.27 -8.25 -34.27
N ILE A 4 3.35 -9.02 -34.05
CA ILE A 4 3.56 -9.71 -32.77
C ILE A 4 4.21 -8.81 -31.70
N THR A 5 4.91 -7.74 -32.10
CA THR A 5 5.61 -6.84 -31.18
C THR A 5 4.75 -5.72 -30.59
N GLU A 6 3.69 -5.28 -31.28
CA GLU A 6 2.78 -4.26 -30.75
C GLU A 6 1.92 -4.79 -29.60
N ASN A 7 1.40 -6.01 -29.72
CA ASN A 7 0.47 -6.57 -28.74
C ASN A 7 1.10 -6.80 -27.34
N ARG A 8 2.41 -7.09 -27.28
CA ARG A 8 3.14 -7.23 -26.01
C ARG A 8 3.43 -5.89 -25.33
N LYS A 9 3.61 -4.81 -26.11
CA LYS A 9 3.86 -3.46 -25.57
C LYS A 9 2.60 -2.86 -24.95
N THR A 10 1.43 -3.08 -25.57
CA THR A 10 0.14 -2.68 -25.00
C THR A 10 -0.15 -3.42 -23.69
N SER A 11 0.14 -4.72 -23.61
CA SER A 11 -0.03 -5.49 -22.38
C SER A 11 0.81 -4.98 -21.21
N ARG A 12 2.09 -4.64 -21.44
CA ARG A 12 2.99 -4.19 -20.37
C ARG A 12 2.76 -2.73 -19.95
N ALA A 13 2.46 -1.85 -20.91
CA ALA A 13 2.07 -0.48 -20.61
C ALA A 13 0.77 -0.43 -19.80
N GLN A 14 -0.19 -1.30 -20.12
CA GLN A 14 -1.42 -1.46 -19.35
C GLN A 14 -1.13 -1.97 -17.93
N GLN A 15 -0.25 -2.97 -17.77
CA GLN A 15 0.16 -3.48 -16.45
C GLN A 15 0.81 -2.41 -15.57
N LEU A 16 1.77 -1.64 -16.11
CA LEU A 16 2.42 -0.56 -15.35
C LEU A 16 1.42 0.53 -14.93
N ARG A 17 0.45 0.83 -15.80
CA ARG A 17 -0.65 1.74 -15.46
C ARG A 17 -1.49 1.18 -14.31
N THR A 18 -1.87 -0.09 -14.35
CA THR A 18 -2.61 -0.76 -13.26
C THR A 18 -1.83 -0.70 -11.95
N PHE A 19 -0.53 -1.00 -11.96
CA PHE A 19 0.32 -0.89 -10.76
C PHE A 19 0.36 0.53 -10.20
N ARG A 20 0.43 1.55 -11.07
CA ARG A 20 0.39 2.95 -10.64
C ARG A 20 -0.93 3.32 -9.98
N GLU A 21 -2.04 2.91 -10.58
CA GLU A 21 -3.38 3.13 -10.04
C GLU A 21 -3.54 2.44 -8.68
N GLU A 22 -3.13 1.18 -8.57
CA GLU A 22 -3.21 0.40 -7.32
C GLU A 22 -2.34 1.00 -6.20
N LEU A 23 -1.13 1.43 -6.53
CA LEU A 23 -0.24 2.07 -5.56
C LEU A 23 -0.79 3.43 -5.10
N SER A 24 -1.40 4.20 -6.01
CA SER A 24 -2.09 5.45 -5.66
C SER A 24 -3.24 5.18 -4.69
N LEU A 25 -4.04 4.14 -4.93
CA LEU A 25 -5.11 3.72 -4.02
C LEU A 25 -4.58 3.37 -2.63
N TYR A 26 -3.49 2.61 -2.53
CA TYR A 26 -2.88 2.26 -1.23
C TYR A 26 -2.36 3.49 -0.47
N GLN A 27 -1.86 4.49 -1.18
CA GLN A 27 -1.45 5.77 -0.56
C GLN A 27 -2.64 6.56 -0.02
N GLU A 28 -3.73 6.63 -0.79
CA GLU A 28 -4.96 7.30 -0.36
C GLU A 28 -5.60 6.58 0.83
N GLU A 29 -5.71 5.25 0.79
CA GLU A 29 -6.21 4.45 1.90
C GLU A 29 -5.34 4.66 3.15
N ALA A 30 -4.02 4.54 3.05
CA ALA A 30 -3.15 4.75 4.21
C ALA A 30 -3.30 6.16 4.81
N ARG A 31 -3.40 7.20 3.98
CA ARG A 31 -3.64 8.57 4.47
C ARG A 31 -5.01 8.70 5.15
N PHE A 32 -6.03 8.06 4.61
CA PHE A 32 -7.38 8.06 5.19
C PHE A 32 -7.38 7.42 6.58
N PHE A 33 -6.79 6.23 6.72
CA PHE A 33 -6.71 5.55 8.03
C PHE A 33 -5.83 6.33 9.03
N CYS A 34 -4.73 6.95 8.60
CA CYS A 34 -3.96 7.86 9.46
C CYS A 34 -4.80 9.01 10.02
N LYS A 35 -5.63 9.64 9.18
CA LYS A 35 -6.54 10.72 9.62
C LYS A 35 -7.60 10.21 10.59
N MET A 36 -8.16 9.03 10.32
CA MET A 36 -9.18 8.40 11.15
C MET A 36 -8.63 8.07 12.55
N ILE A 37 -7.47 7.43 12.62
CA ILE A 37 -6.81 7.07 13.88
C ILE A 37 -6.46 8.33 14.67
N ARG A 38 -5.86 9.35 14.04
CA ARG A 38 -5.57 10.63 14.72
C ARG A 38 -6.81 11.24 15.33
N LYS A 39 -7.92 11.29 14.58
CA LYS A 39 -9.18 11.83 15.08
C LYS A 39 -9.69 11.03 16.29
N ALA A 40 -9.59 9.71 16.26
CA ALA A 40 -9.99 8.87 17.38
C ALA A 40 -9.14 9.11 18.64
N ILE A 41 -7.81 9.15 18.49
CA ILE A 41 -6.89 9.49 19.60
C ILE A 41 -7.25 10.85 20.22
N PHE A 42 -7.51 11.87 19.40
CA PHE A 42 -7.88 13.21 19.90
C PHE A 42 -9.28 13.27 20.53
N SER A 43 -10.17 12.33 20.22
CA SER A 43 -11.55 12.30 20.74
C SER A 43 -11.70 11.40 21.97
N SER A 44 -10.66 10.63 22.32
CA SER A 44 -10.65 9.78 23.50
C SER A 44 -10.39 10.63 24.76
N GLU A 45 -11.36 10.64 25.67
CA GLU A 45 -11.28 11.38 26.94
C GLU A 45 -10.21 10.81 27.90
N ASP A 46 -9.83 9.54 27.72
CA ASP A 46 -8.88 8.84 28.60
C ASP A 46 -7.40 9.10 28.24
N GLY A 47 -7.11 9.84 27.17
CA GLY A 47 -5.75 10.14 26.73
C GLY A 47 -5.06 8.94 26.07
N ASP A 48 -4.37 9.22 24.97
CA ASP A 48 -3.52 8.33 24.15
C ASP A 48 -3.79 6.81 24.34
N ASP A 49 -4.76 6.28 23.59
CA ASP A 49 -4.88 4.83 23.47
C ASP A 49 -3.62 4.31 22.77
N GLY A 50 -2.71 3.74 23.57
CA GLY A 50 -1.42 3.24 23.10
C GLY A 50 -1.56 2.25 21.94
N ARG A 51 -2.72 1.60 21.77
CA ARG A 51 -3.01 0.74 20.62
C ARG A 51 -3.25 1.55 19.35
N LEU A 52 -4.09 2.58 19.40
CA LEU A 52 -4.31 3.48 18.26
C LEU A 52 -3.03 4.23 17.88
N SER A 53 -2.24 4.67 18.86
CA SER A 53 -0.92 5.28 18.60
C SER A 53 0.07 4.29 17.95
N ALA A 54 0.08 3.03 18.40
CA ALA A 54 0.88 1.98 17.75
C ALA A 54 0.41 1.68 16.31
N LEU A 55 -0.90 1.65 16.06
CA LEU A 55 -1.47 1.49 14.72
C LEU A 55 -1.13 2.66 13.81
N LEU A 56 -1.18 3.89 14.32
CA LEU A 56 -0.76 5.09 13.59
C LEU A 56 0.72 5.03 13.21
N SER A 57 1.57 4.57 14.13
CA SER A 57 3.01 4.39 13.88
C SER A 57 3.25 3.36 12.77
N ARG A 58 2.64 2.16 12.88
CA ARG A 58 2.74 1.10 11.86
C ARG A 58 2.26 1.55 10.49
N LEU A 59 1.14 2.29 10.43
CA LEU A 59 0.61 2.80 9.18
C LEU A 59 1.49 3.91 8.57
N THR A 60 2.12 4.72 9.43
CA THR A 60 3.10 5.73 9.00
C THR A 60 4.37 5.06 8.45
N ASP A 61 4.88 4.04 9.13
CA ASP A 61 6.01 3.22 8.69
C ASP A 61 5.72 2.57 7.33
N PHE A 62 4.55 1.92 7.18
CA PHE A 62 4.08 1.35 5.92
C PHE A 62 4.07 2.39 4.79
N HIS A 63 3.57 3.59 5.07
CA HIS A 63 3.53 4.67 4.09
C HIS A 63 4.93 5.17 3.70
N GLN A 64 5.82 5.35 4.68
CA GLN A 64 7.14 5.94 4.46
C GLN A 64 8.14 4.96 3.87
N LYS A 65 8.07 3.68 4.26
CA LYS A 65 9.02 2.65 3.84
C LYS A 65 8.46 1.85 2.67
N ASP A 66 7.40 1.10 2.89
CA ASP A 66 6.95 0.08 1.94
C ASP A 66 6.37 0.71 0.67
N LEU A 67 5.47 1.68 0.80
CA LEU A 67 4.92 2.38 -0.37
C LEU A 67 5.98 3.20 -1.11
N THR A 68 6.91 3.83 -0.42
CA THR A 68 8.02 4.56 -1.06
C THR A 68 8.96 3.62 -1.82
N ASN A 69 9.26 2.45 -1.25
CA ASN A 69 10.08 1.43 -1.90
C ASN A 69 9.39 0.88 -3.15
N LEU A 70 8.08 0.61 -3.07
CA LEU A 70 7.29 0.22 -4.23
C LEU A 70 7.23 1.33 -5.29
N GLN A 71 7.12 2.61 -4.91
CA GLN A 71 7.20 3.71 -5.88
C GLN A 71 8.54 3.73 -6.62
N LYS A 72 9.65 3.57 -5.90
CA LYS A 72 10.98 3.50 -6.52
C LYS A 72 11.12 2.28 -7.43
N ALA A 73 10.57 1.14 -7.02
CA ALA A 73 10.57 -0.07 -7.83
C ALA A 73 9.74 0.11 -9.11
N LEU A 74 8.57 0.76 -9.03
CA LEU A 74 7.75 1.10 -10.19
C LEU A 74 8.48 2.05 -11.14
N GLN A 75 9.13 3.10 -10.62
CA GLN A 75 9.95 4.01 -11.42
C GLN A 75 11.12 3.28 -12.10
N SER A 76 11.75 2.32 -11.42
CA SER A 76 12.79 1.48 -12.00
C SER A 76 12.24 0.62 -13.13
N LEU A 77 11.07 0.00 -12.97
CA LEU A 77 10.40 -0.77 -14.02
C LEU A 77 10.01 0.08 -15.23
N GLU A 78 9.56 1.31 -14.98
CA GLU A 78 9.24 2.30 -16.01
C GLU A 78 10.52 2.77 -16.74
N GLY A 79 11.63 3.01 -16.02
CA GLY A 79 12.91 3.44 -16.60
C GLY A 79 13.67 2.32 -17.32
N GLN A 80 13.55 1.07 -16.87
CA GLN A 80 14.11 -0.12 -17.54
C GLN A 80 13.42 -0.45 -18.86
N THR A 81 12.34 0.25 -19.23
CA THR A 81 11.81 0.20 -20.60
C THR A 81 12.86 0.61 -21.64
N ALA A 82 13.95 1.27 -21.25
CA ALA A 82 15.06 1.63 -22.13
C ALA A 82 16.21 0.59 -22.19
N ASN A 83 16.47 -0.22 -21.15
CA ASN A 83 17.63 -1.11 -21.10
C ASN A 83 17.33 -2.43 -20.38
N ASN A 84 17.31 -3.53 -21.15
CA ASN A 84 17.49 -4.94 -20.79
C ASN A 84 16.98 -5.41 -19.41
N THR A 85 15.90 -6.21 -19.40
CA THR A 85 15.44 -6.92 -18.19
C THR A 85 15.67 -8.43 -18.29
N LYS A 86 16.82 -8.89 -17.77
CA LYS A 86 16.94 -10.20 -17.11
C LYS A 86 17.32 -9.91 -15.66
N ALA A 87 16.51 -10.35 -14.70
CA ALA A 87 16.97 -10.42 -13.32
C ALA A 87 17.86 -11.66 -13.16
N ASP A 88 18.93 -11.57 -12.38
CA ASP A 88 19.93 -12.62 -12.14
C ASP A 88 19.35 -13.94 -11.57
N THR A 89 18.08 -13.95 -11.18
CA THR A 89 17.39 -15.08 -10.52
C THR A 89 16.42 -15.84 -11.43
N GLY A 90 16.29 -15.47 -12.71
CA GLY A 90 15.36 -16.11 -13.66
C GLY A 90 13.89 -15.69 -13.51
N ARG A 91 13.53 -14.96 -12.45
CA ARG A 91 12.22 -14.29 -12.29
C ARG A 91 12.20 -12.94 -12.98
N SER A 92 11.05 -12.51 -13.48
CA SER A 92 10.95 -11.16 -14.06
C SER A 92 10.88 -10.11 -12.95
N GLN A 93 11.42 -8.91 -13.19
CA GLN A 93 11.28 -7.81 -12.21
C GLN A 93 9.81 -7.40 -12.00
N ILE A 94 8.92 -7.70 -12.95
CA ILE A 94 7.48 -7.50 -12.82
C ILE A 94 6.89 -8.46 -11.79
N GLU A 95 7.28 -9.73 -11.82
CA GLU A 95 6.81 -10.73 -10.85
C GLU A 95 7.24 -10.35 -9.43
N LEU A 96 8.50 -9.92 -9.25
CA LEU A 96 8.99 -9.46 -7.95
C LEU A 96 8.24 -8.22 -7.44
N PHE A 97 7.89 -7.31 -8.35
CA PHE A 97 7.09 -6.14 -8.00
C PHE A 97 5.66 -6.51 -7.61
N ASP A 98 5.02 -7.42 -8.35
CA ASP A 98 3.68 -7.90 -8.06
C ASP A 98 3.62 -8.63 -6.71
N GLU A 99 4.62 -9.46 -6.38
CA GLU A 99 4.77 -10.08 -5.06
C GLU A 99 4.83 -9.02 -3.95
N GLY A 100 5.66 -7.98 -4.11
CA GLY A 100 5.74 -6.87 -3.15
C GLY A 100 4.45 -6.05 -3.03
N LEU A 101 3.71 -5.90 -4.13
CA LEU A 101 2.41 -5.23 -4.15
C LEU A 101 1.35 -6.03 -3.40
N GLN A 102 1.32 -7.36 -3.58
CA GLN A 102 0.42 -8.24 -2.82
C GLN A 102 0.76 -8.26 -1.33
N GLU A 103 2.04 -8.25 -0.97
CA GLU A 103 2.46 -8.17 0.43
C GLU A 103 1.97 -6.85 1.06
N ALA A 104 2.20 -5.72 0.39
CA ALA A 104 1.74 -4.42 0.86
C ALA A 104 0.21 -4.37 1.03
N ARG A 105 -0.53 -5.00 0.09
CA ARG A 105 -1.99 -5.15 0.19
C ARG A 105 -2.41 -5.93 1.44
N GLN A 106 -1.73 -7.03 1.75
CA GLN A 106 -2.03 -7.85 2.92
C GLN A 106 -1.74 -7.11 4.23
N GLN A 107 -0.61 -6.40 4.29
CA GLN A 107 -0.24 -5.57 5.44
C GLN A 107 -1.28 -4.46 5.67
N LEU A 108 -1.64 -3.72 4.62
CA LEU A 108 -2.66 -2.68 4.70
C LEU A 108 -4.01 -3.25 5.14
N ASN A 109 -4.46 -4.37 4.57
CA ASN A 109 -5.70 -5.02 4.98
C ASN A 109 -5.70 -5.45 6.46
N THR A 110 -4.56 -5.92 6.96
CA THR A 110 -4.39 -6.28 8.37
C THR A 110 -4.56 -5.05 9.25
N ILE A 111 -3.84 -3.96 8.94
CA ILE A 111 -3.94 -2.69 9.68
C ILE A 111 -5.39 -2.16 9.63
N LYS A 112 -6.05 -2.20 8.47
CA LYS A 112 -7.46 -1.77 8.34
C LYS A 112 -8.38 -2.50 9.29
N ARG A 113 -8.27 -3.84 9.37
CA ARG A 113 -9.09 -4.67 10.26
C ARG A 113 -8.84 -4.35 11.72
N GLU A 114 -7.59 -4.14 12.10
CA GLU A 114 -7.22 -3.76 13.46
C GLU A 114 -7.76 -2.37 13.82
N VAL A 115 -7.62 -1.39 12.93
CA VAL A 115 -8.17 -0.04 13.13
C VAL A 115 -9.68 -0.09 13.29
N PHE A 116 -10.41 -0.81 12.44
CA PHE A 116 -11.86 -0.94 12.60
C PHE A 116 -12.26 -1.63 13.90
N ARG A 117 -11.48 -2.60 14.36
CA ARG A 117 -11.71 -3.28 15.64
C ARG A 117 -11.56 -2.32 16.81
N GLU A 118 -10.42 -1.64 16.93
CA GLU A 118 -10.16 -0.71 18.04
C GLU A 118 -11.19 0.43 18.03
N LEU A 119 -11.49 1.01 16.86
CA LEU A 119 -12.53 2.05 16.76
C LEU A 119 -13.92 1.57 17.15
N SER A 120 -14.25 0.30 16.87
CA SER A 120 -15.53 -0.29 17.28
C SER A 120 -15.59 -0.56 18.78
N GLU A 121 -14.47 -0.98 19.39
CA GLU A 121 -14.36 -1.19 20.84
C GLU A 121 -14.47 0.14 21.58
N ASP A 122 -13.81 1.20 21.10
CA ASP A 122 -13.93 2.55 21.65
C ASP A 122 -15.36 3.08 21.57
N PHE A 123 -16.00 2.96 20.39
CA PHE A 123 -17.39 3.41 20.21
C PHE A 123 -18.38 2.64 21.10
N MET A 124 -18.11 1.36 21.37
CA MET A 124 -18.91 0.55 22.30
C MET A 124 -18.66 0.92 23.76
N ARG A 125 -17.44 1.32 24.14
CA ARG A 125 -17.14 1.82 25.50
C ARG A 125 -17.83 3.14 25.82
N THR A 126 -17.93 4.06 24.84
CA THR A 126 -18.55 5.38 25.07
C THR A 126 -20.08 5.34 25.22
N ARG A 127 -20.75 4.20 24.92
CA ARG A 127 -22.22 4.10 24.83
C ARG A 127 -22.91 3.41 26.01
N ILE A 128 -22.22 3.23 27.13
CA ILE A 128 -22.81 2.68 28.37
C ILE A 128 -22.73 3.72 29.48
N TRP A 129 -23.48 4.82 29.37
CA TRP A 129 -23.83 5.70 30.50
C TRP A 129 -25.18 6.38 30.22
#